data_AF-A0A183TTM1-F1
#
_entry.id   AF-A0A183TTM1-F1
#
_cell.length_a   1.000
_cell.length_b   1.000
_cell.length_c   1.000
_cell.angle_alpha   90.00
_cell.angle_beta   90.00
_cell.angle_gamma   90.00
#
_symmetry.space_group_name_H-M   'P 1'
#
loop_
_entity.id
_entity.type
_entity.pdbx_description
1 polymer ?
#
loop_
_entity_poly.entity_id
_entity_poly.type
_entity_poly.pdbx_seq_one_letter_code
_entity_poly.pdbx_strand_id
1 'polypeptide(L)'
;MMSRIADNGTVSEAFAVTKEVKQGCVLAPTLFSFMFSAILMDAYRDERPGIRIDYRMDGRLLNKRRMHFRLRVSTATIHELLFTDNCALNETTEEEMQRSMDLFAAA
;
A
#
# COMPACT_ATOMS: atom_id res chain seq x y z
N MET A 1 16.59 23.69 2.84
CA MET A 1 17.54 22.91 2.02
C MET A 1 17.27 23.26 0.56
N MET A 2 18.30 23.40 -0.29
CA MET A 2 18.09 23.59 -1.73
C MET A 2 18.41 22.27 -2.42
N SER A 3 17.48 21.75 -3.23
CA SER A 3 17.70 20.52 -4.00
C SER A 3 17.61 20.80 -5.50
N ARG A 4 18.15 19.87 -6.27
CA ARG A 4 18.10 19.85 -7.74
C ARG A 4 17.67 18.45 -8.15
N ILE A 5 16.76 18.36 -9.10
CA ILE A 5 16.35 17.07 -9.69
C ILE A 5 17.27 16.82 -10.89
N ALA A 6 17.83 15.62 -10.98
CA ALA A 6 18.56 15.17 -12.14
C ALA A 6 17.78 14.05 -12.82
N ASP A 7 17.46 14.25 -14.11
CA ASP A 7 16.87 13.21 -14.95
C ASP A 7 17.63 13.16 -16.28
N ASN A 8 17.98 11.95 -16.70
CA ASN A 8 18.67 11.64 -17.96
C ASN A 8 19.87 12.56 -18.31
N GLY A 9 20.67 12.96 -17.31
CA GLY A 9 21.83 13.84 -17.50
C GLY A 9 21.53 15.34 -17.49
N THR A 10 20.26 15.74 -17.50
CA THR A 10 19.82 17.12 -17.29
C THR A 10 19.53 17.40 -15.81
N VAL A 11 20.01 18.53 -15.31
CA VAL A 11 19.86 18.95 -13.91
C VAL A 11 19.00 20.20 -13.84
N SER A 12 17.96 20.19 -13.00
CA SER A 12 17.08 21.33 -12.77
C SER A 12 17.79 22.47 -12.04
N GLU A 13 17.24 23.68 -12.14
CA GLU A 13 17.62 24.78 -11.26
C GLU A 13 17.37 24.41 -9.79
N ALA A 14 18.15 25.01 -8.89
CA ALA A 14 18.04 24.75 -7.46
C ALA A 14 16.75 25.37 -6.91
N PHE A 15 15.90 24.56 -6.30
CA PHE A 15 14.68 25.03 -5.65
C PHE A 15 14.71 24.79 -4.14
N ALA A 16 13.99 25.63 -3.40
CA ALA A 16 13.90 25.51 -1.95
C ALA A 16 12.94 24.37 -1.59
N VAL A 17 13.46 23.32 -0.96
CA VAL A 17 12.62 22.28 -0.37
C VAL A 17 12.17 22.74 1.00
N THR A 18 10.87 22.99 1.14
CA THR A 18 10.25 23.56 2.35
C THR A 18 9.44 22.54 3.15
N LYS A 19 9.13 21.38 2.56
CA LYS A 19 8.30 20.32 3.18
C LYS A 19 9.08 19.01 3.39
N GLU A 20 10.35 19.11 3.72
CA GLU A 20 11.18 17.94 4.06
C GLU A 20 11.01 17.58 5.54
N VAL A 21 10.96 16.28 5.82
CA VAL A 21 11.09 15.77 7.19
C VAL A 21 12.54 15.36 7.43
N LYS A 22 13.03 15.58 8.64
CA LYS A 22 14.42 15.29 9.01
C LYS A 22 14.76 13.82 8.74
N GLN A 23 15.84 13.57 8.00
CA GLN A 23 16.37 12.22 7.76
C GLN A 23 16.71 11.53 9.09
N GLY A 24 16.30 10.27 9.24
CA GLY A 24 16.42 9.52 10.51
C GLY A 24 15.31 9.78 11.53
N CYS A 25 14.29 10.57 11.17
CA CYS A 25 13.09 10.71 11.99
C CYS A 25 12.20 9.47 11.85
N VAL A 26 12.18 8.62 12.88
CA VAL A 26 11.33 7.41 12.93
C VAL A 26 9.84 7.75 12.78
N LEU A 27 9.43 8.95 13.21
CA LEU A 27 8.05 9.42 13.12
C LEU A 27 7.62 9.78 11.69
N ALA A 28 8.55 10.16 10.80
CA ALA A 28 8.18 10.61 9.45
C ALA A 28 7.60 9.47 8.58
N PRO A 29 8.25 8.29 8.49
CA PRO A 29 7.67 7.15 7.77
C PRO A 29 6.36 6.67 8.39
N THR A 30 6.23 6.73 9.72
CA THR A 30 4.99 6.36 10.41
C THR A 30 3.84 7.30 10.09
N LEU A 31 4.07 8.62 10.13
CA LEU A 31 3.05 9.62 9.78
C LEU A 31 2.70 9.56 8.29
N PHE A 32 3.69 9.35 7.42
CA PHE A 32 3.46 9.12 6.00
C PHE A 32 2.58 7.89 5.78
N SER A 33 2.93 6.76 6.40
CA SER A 33 2.14 5.52 6.33
C SER A 33 0.72 5.73 6.84
N PHE A 34 0.54 6.48 7.93
CA PHE A 34 -0.77 6.76 8.51
C PHE A 34 -1.63 7.64 7.59
N MET A 35 -1.05 8.72 7.05
CA MET A 35 -1.75 9.60 6.10
C MET A 35 -2.09 8.87 4.81
N PHE A 36 -1.15 8.07 4.29
CA PHE A 36 -1.34 7.29 3.08
C PHE A 36 -2.44 6.25 3.26
N SER A 37 -2.44 5.49 4.36
CA SER A 37 -3.52 4.55 4.69
C SER A 37 -4.87 5.26 4.82
N ALA A 38 -4.91 6.46 5.41
CA ALA A 38 -6.15 7.24 5.51
C ALA A 38 -6.69 7.69 4.13
N ILE A 39 -5.81 8.13 3.22
CA ILE A 39 -6.15 8.51 1.84
C ILE A 39 -6.66 7.28 1.07
N LEU A 40 -5.97 6.14 1.16
CA LEU A 40 -6.41 4.91 0.49
C LEU A 40 -7.74 4.41 1.06
N MET A 41 -7.92 4.45 2.38
CA MET A 41 -9.19 4.11 3.00
C MET A 41 -10.32 5.00 2.48
N ASP A 42 -10.05 6.27 2.14
CA ASP A 42 -11.02 7.21 1.56
C ASP A 42 -11.28 6.95 0.06
N ALA A 43 -10.21 6.83 -0.73
CA ALA A 43 -10.28 6.55 -2.17
C ALA A 43 -10.97 5.21 -2.48
N TYR A 44 -10.77 4.20 -1.63
CA TYR A 44 -11.35 2.87 -1.77
C TYR A 44 -12.51 2.61 -0.79
N ARG A 45 -13.23 3.64 -0.30
CA ARG A 45 -14.37 3.41 0.62
C ARG A 45 -15.41 2.46 0.04
N ASP A 46 -15.70 2.64 -1.25
CA ASP A 46 -16.77 1.93 -1.94
C ASP A 46 -16.28 0.73 -2.75
N GLU A 47 -14.98 0.66 -3.04
CA GLU A 47 -14.37 -0.46 -3.74
C GLU A 47 -13.57 -1.36 -2.79
N ARG A 48 -13.43 -2.63 -3.14
CA ARG A 48 -12.59 -3.58 -2.39
C ARG A 48 -11.43 -4.11 -3.25
N PRO A 49 -10.58 -3.25 -3.83
CA PRO A 49 -9.40 -3.69 -4.56
C PRO A 49 -8.43 -4.31 -3.55
N GLY A 50 -8.15 -5.60 -3.68
CA GLY A 50 -7.38 -6.31 -2.67
C GLY A 50 -7.27 -7.81 -2.94
N ILE A 51 -6.16 -8.40 -2.52
CA ILE A 51 -5.97 -9.85 -2.64
C ILE A 51 -6.79 -10.54 -1.55
N ARG A 52 -7.72 -11.39 -1.97
CA ARG A 52 -8.52 -12.22 -1.06
C ARG A 52 -7.69 -13.43 -0.63
N ILE A 53 -7.49 -13.54 0.68
CA ILE A 53 -6.80 -14.65 1.31
C ILE A 53 -7.80 -15.47 2.11
N ASP A 54 -8.01 -16.70 1.65
CA ASP A 54 -8.74 -17.72 2.37
C ASP A 54 -7.82 -18.37 3.41
N TYR A 55 -8.15 -18.17 4.69
CA TYR A 55 -7.37 -18.66 5.82
C TYR A 55 -8.21 -19.47 6.80
N ARG A 56 -7.54 -20.29 7.60
CA ARG A 56 -8.13 -21.05 8.70
C ARG A 56 -7.17 -21.00 9.88
N MET A 57 -7.69 -20.65 11.05
CA MET A 57 -6.96 -20.73 12.33
C MET A 57 -7.24 -22.10 12.95
N ASP A 58 -6.59 -23.13 12.43
CA ASP A 58 -6.50 -24.43 13.06
C ASP A 58 -5.15 -24.54 13.77
N GLY A 59 -5.15 -24.81 15.08
CA GLY A 59 -3.96 -24.86 15.95
C GLY A 59 -2.85 -25.86 15.54
N ARG A 60 -2.87 -26.36 14.30
CA ARG A 60 -1.80 -27.07 13.60
C ARG A 60 -1.65 -26.44 12.21
N LEU A 61 -0.72 -25.49 12.09
CA LEU A 61 -0.46 -24.61 10.94
C LEU A 61 -0.29 -25.25 9.54
N LEU A 62 -0.10 -26.57 9.43
CA LEU A 62 0.41 -27.20 8.19
C LEU A 62 -0.47 -28.33 7.61
N ASN A 63 -1.72 -28.49 8.04
CA ASN A 63 -2.58 -29.56 7.50
C ASN A 63 -3.31 -29.15 6.21
N LYS A 64 -2.59 -29.18 5.07
CA LYS A 64 -3.11 -28.83 3.73
C LYS A 64 -4.40 -29.57 3.34
N ARG A 65 -4.56 -30.83 3.76
CA ARG A 65 -5.72 -31.68 3.44
C ARG A 65 -7.04 -31.10 3.97
N ARG A 66 -6.97 -30.22 4.98
CA ARG A 66 -8.14 -29.58 5.62
C ARG A 66 -8.52 -28.22 5.03
N MET A 67 -7.71 -27.64 4.14
CA MET A 67 -8.11 -26.47 3.34
C MET A 67 -9.16 -26.84 2.28
N HIS A 68 -9.20 -28.10 1.83
CA HIS A 68 -10.24 -28.60 0.93
C HIS A 68 -11.63 -28.76 1.59
N PHE A 69 -11.73 -28.61 2.92
CA PHE A 69 -12.98 -28.79 3.66
C PHE A 69 -13.71 -27.45 3.81
N ARG A 70 -14.75 -27.26 2.98
CA ARG A 70 -15.45 -25.98 2.71
C ARG A 70 -16.15 -25.29 3.90
N LEU A 71 -16.26 -25.93 5.06
CA LEU A 71 -17.19 -25.49 6.13
C LEU A 71 -16.59 -24.53 7.18
N ARG A 72 -15.30 -24.19 7.15
CA ARG A 72 -14.65 -23.30 8.16
C ARG A 72 -13.46 -22.49 7.64
N VAL A 73 -13.55 -21.96 6.42
CA VAL A 73 -12.55 -21.04 5.86
C VAL A 73 -13.04 -19.62 6.07
N SER A 74 -12.20 -18.76 6.64
CA SER A 74 -12.44 -17.31 6.73
C SER A 74 -11.70 -16.62 5.59
N THR A 75 -12.28 -15.59 5.00
CA THR A 75 -11.64 -14.81 3.95
C THR A 75 -11.25 -13.45 4.51
N ALA A 76 -9.96 -13.12 4.47
CA ALA A 76 -9.47 -11.77 4.68
C ALA A 76 -9.15 -11.13 3.33
N THR A 77 -9.28 -9.81 3.20
CA THR A 77 -8.84 -9.09 2.00
C THR A 77 -7.69 -8.19 2.42
N ILE A 78 -6.53 -8.34 1.77
CA ILE A 78 -5.38 -7.46 1.99
C ILE A 78 -5.40 -6.39 0.91
N HIS A 79 -5.61 -5.15 1.33
CA HIS A 79 -5.70 -3.98 0.46
C HIS A 79 -4.35 -3.29 0.26
N GLU A 80 -3.53 -3.23 1.31
CA GLU A 80 -2.25 -2.52 1.30
C GLU A 80 -1.17 -3.29 2.09
N LEU A 81 0.07 -3.16 1.63
CA LEU A 81 1.27 -3.56 2.37
C LEU A 81 2.13 -2.32 2.58
N LEU A 82 2.28 -1.90 3.84
CA LEU A 82 3.07 -0.73 4.22
C LEU A 82 4.36 -1.18 4.91
N PHE A 83 5.50 -0.68 4.45
CA PHE A 83 6.78 -0.82 5.12
C PHE A 83 7.58 0.48 5.03
N THR A 84 7.77 1.14 6.18
CA THR A 84 8.45 2.43 6.30
C THR A 84 7.91 3.48 5.32
N ASP A 85 8.66 3.79 4.28
CA ASP A 85 8.39 4.74 3.21
C ASP A 85 7.92 4.06 1.91
N ASN A 86 7.95 2.73 1.86
CA ASN A 86 7.48 1.93 0.73
C ASN A 86 6.05 1.44 0.97
N CYS A 87 5.22 1.58 -0.06
CA CYS A 87 3.87 1.02 -0.11
C CYS A 87 3.70 0.17 -1.37
N ALA A 88 2.94 -0.91 -1.25
CA ALA A 88 2.51 -1.72 -2.37
C ALA A 88 0.99 -1.94 -2.30
N LEU A 89 0.29 -1.60 -3.38
CA LEU A 89 -1.10 -1.94 -3.60
C LEU A 89 -1.20 -3.36 -4.15
N ASN A 90 -2.16 -4.12 -3.66
CA ASN A 90 -2.29 -5.54 -3.95
C ASN A 90 -3.56 -5.81 -4.75
N GLU A 91 -3.43 -6.11 -6.03
CA GLU A 91 -4.57 -6.25 -6.94
C GLU A 91 -4.45 -7.52 -7.76
N THR A 92 -5.61 -8.09 -8.14
CA THR A 92 -5.62 -9.41 -8.79
C THR A 92 -5.48 -9.34 -10.30
N THR A 93 -5.78 -8.18 -10.91
CA THR A 93 -5.61 -7.94 -12.35
C THR A 93 -5.00 -6.56 -12.65
N GLU A 94 -4.50 -6.38 -13.88
CA GLU A 94 -3.94 -5.11 -14.36
C GLU A 94 -5.02 -4.02 -14.48
N GLU A 95 -6.23 -4.40 -14.89
CA GLU A 95 -7.37 -3.47 -15.00
C GLU A 95 -7.83 -2.97 -13.64
N GLU A 96 -7.83 -3.84 -12.62
CA GLU A 96 -8.04 -3.43 -11.22
C GLU A 96 -6.96 -2.41 -10.84
N MET A 97 -5.68 -2.73 -11.09
CA MET A 97 -4.55 -1.86 -10.75
C MET A 97 -4.68 -0.46 -11.35
N GLN A 98 -5.07 -0.38 -12.61
CA GLN A 98 -5.29 0.90 -13.28
C GLN A 98 -6.45 1.68 -12.63
N ARG A 99 -7.58 1.01 -12.38
CA ARG A 99 -8.76 1.61 -11.75
C ARG A 99 -8.45 2.12 -10.34
N SER A 100 -7.66 1.37 -9.60
CA SER A 100 -7.22 1.71 -8.25
C SER A 100 -6.27 2.91 -8.22
N MET A 101 -5.37 3.03 -9.21
CA MET A 101 -4.57 4.24 -9.39
C MET A 101 -5.43 5.45 -9.77
N ASP A 102 -6.44 5.27 -10.62
CA ASP A 102 -7.35 6.34 -11.03
C ASP A 102 -8.18 6.86 -9.83
N LEU A 103 -8.63 5.97 -8.94
CA LEU A 103 -9.31 6.34 -7.69
C LEU A 103 -8.38 7.09 -6.73
N PHE A 104 -7.13 6.63 -6.59
CA PHE A 104 -6.14 7.30 -5.75
C PHE A 104 -5.83 8.71 -6.26
N ALA A 105 -5.75 8.90 -7.58
CA ALA A 105 -5.47 10.21 -8.19
C ALA A 105 -6.64 11.21 -8.07
N ALA A 106 -7.86 10.73 -7.85
CA ALA A 106 -9.06 11.56 -7.73
C ALA A 106 -9.37 12.00 -6.28
N ALA A 107 -8.68 11.44 -5.28
CA ALA A 107 -8.80 11.77 -3.86
C ALA A 107 -7.90 12.95 -3.45
#